data_AF-A0A951EUF8-F1
#
_entry.id   AF-A0A951EUF8-F1
#
_cell.length_a   1.000
_cell.length_b   1.000
_cell.length_c   1.000
_cell.angle_alpha   90.00
_cell.angle_beta   90.00
_cell.angle_gamma   90.00
#
_symmetry.space_group_name_H-M   'P 1'
#
loop_
_entity.id
_entity.type
_entity.pdbx_description
1 polymer ?
#
loop_
_entity_poly.entity_id
_entity_poly.type
_entity_poly.pdbx_seq_one_letter_code
_entity_poly.pdbx_strand_id
1 'polypeptide(L)'
;AAMAFNRLVDSEIDSRNLRTKMRHLPAGLLSRGFAWMFVAVSCLVFLVAAAMLNSLCLRLAPLALAVVFFYSFTKRFTSFSHLVLGFSLGIAPAAAWIAMRGSLDPRILWLTAAVTFWTAGFDIIYSCQDYEFDGKEGLFSLPRRLGIAGALLVARALHVFMVVCLLALVWQMALGPLALAGVAAIAGLLVYEHSLVKPNDFSRVNAAFFTMNGYVSVLFFFFWAADVWVTRKG
;
A
#
# COMPACT_ATOMS: atom_id res chain seq x y z
N ALA A 1 -8.82 -6.77 -9.52
CA ALA A 1 -9.23 -5.55 -10.24
C ALA A 1 -8.10 -4.52 -10.34
N ALA A 2 -7.74 -3.82 -9.26
CA ALA A 2 -6.79 -2.70 -9.26
C ALA A 2 -5.44 -3.00 -9.95
N MET A 3 -4.76 -4.10 -9.60
CA MET A 3 -3.48 -4.47 -10.22
C MET A 3 -3.58 -4.69 -11.74
N ALA A 4 -4.64 -5.34 -12.22
CA ALA A 4 -4.84 -5.59 -13.64
C ALA A 4 -5.17 -4.30 -14.39
N PHE A 5 -5.97 -3.43 -13.78
CA PHE A 5 -6.28 -2.11 -14.31
C PHE A 5 -5.04 -1.21 -14.40
N ASN A 6 -4.19 -1.21 -13.37
CA ASN A 6 -2.93 -0.47 -13.40
C ASN A 6 -2.02 -0.94 -14.56
N ARG A 7 -1.86 -2.26 -14.72
CA ARG A 7 -1.08 -2.83 -15.84
C ARG A 7 -1.65 -2.47 -17.21
N LEU A 8 -2.98 -2.36 -17.34
CA LEU A 8 -3.63 -1.92 -18.58
C LEU A 8 -3.31 -0.46 -18.89
N VAL A 9 -3.60 0.43 -17.93
CA VAL A 9 -3.45 1.88 -18.04
C VAL A 9 -1.99 2.29 -18.26
N ASP A 10 -1.06 1.57 -17.64
CA ASP A 10 0.37 1.85 -17.73
C ASP A 10 1.09 1.05 -18.81
N SER A 11 0.42 0.16 -19.55
CA SER A 11 1.05 -0.77 -20.50
C SER A 11 2.00 -0.11 -21.52
N GLU A 12 1.67 1.08 -22.00
CA GLU A 12 2.48 1.81 -22.98
C GLU A 12 3.69 2.49 -22.34
N ILE A 13 3.54 3.02 -21.13
CA ILE A 13 4.65 3.57 -20.35
C ILE A 13 5.59 2.43 -19.95
N ASP A 14 5.00 1.31 -19.49
CA ASP A 14 5.72 0.13 -19.03
C ASP A 14 6.55 -0.52 -20.15
N SER A 15 6.14 -0.40 -21.43
CA SER A 15 6.90 -0.94 -22.57
C SER A 15 8.18 -0.16 -22.86
N ARG A 16 8.24 1.12 -22.49
CA ARG A 16 9.42 1.98 -22.64
C ARG A 16 10.38 1.90 -21.46
N ASN A 17 9.94 1.39 -20.30
CA ASN A 17 10.81 1.22 -19.13
C ASN A 17 11.53 -0.15 -19.16
N LEU A 18 12.87 -0.13 -19.12
CA LEU A 18 13.70 -1.34 -19.11
C LEU A 18 13.34 -2.33 -17.99
N ARG A 19 12.88 -1.83 -16.83
CA ARG A 19 12.48 -2.65 -15.67
C ARG A 19 11.16 -3.37 -15.89
N THR A 20 10.25 -2.79 -16.68
CA THR A 20 8.86 -3.28 -16.79
C THR A 20 8.47 -3.73 -18.20
N LYS A 21 9.33 -3.56 -19.21
CA LYS A 21 9.08 -3.99 -20.59
C LYS A 21 8.79 -5.49 -20.72
N MET A 22 9.25 -6.30 -19.76
CA MET A 22 9.00 -7.75 -19.71
C MET A 22 7.70 -8.12 -18.98
N ARG A 23 6.90 -7.15 -18.52
CA ARG A 23 5.58 -7.43 -17.94
C ARG A 23 4.64 -8.00 -19.02
N HIS A 24 3.67 -8.79 -18.58
CA HIS A 24 2.77 -9.57 -19.44
C HIS A 24 2.11 -8.78 -20.59
N LEU A 25 1.61 -7.57 -20.34
CA LEU A 25 0.97 -6.73 -21.37
C LEU A 25 1.99 -6.09 -22.31
N PRO A 26 3.02 -5.37 -21.84
CA PRO A 26 4.10 -4.85 -22.69
C PRO A 26 4.79 -5.90 -23.57
N ALA A 27 5.01 -7.10 -23.03
CA ALA A 27 5.68 -8.20 -23.73
C ALA A 27 4.75 -8.99 -24.69
N GLY A 28 3.47 -8.62 -24.79
CA GLY A 28 2.50 -9.32 -25.64
C GLY A 28 2.10 -10.72 -25.16
N LEU A 29 2.48 -11.12 -23.94
CA LEU A 29 2.15 -12.42 -23.35
C LEU A 29 0.68 -12.52 -22.94
N LEU A 30 -0.01 -11.39 -22.77
CA LEU A 30 -1.45 -11.31 -22.54
C LEU A 30 -2.07 -10.28 -23.47
N SER A 31 -3.28 -10.56 -23.95
CA SER A 31 -4.03 -9.58 -24.75
C SER A 31 -4.67 -8.51 -23.86
N ARG A 32 -4.81 -7.29 -24.39
CA ARG A 32 -5.56 -6.21 -23.71
C ARG A 32 -7.02 -6.58 -23.45
N GLY A 33 -7.65 -7.30 -24.39
CA GLY A 33 -9.02 -7.78 -24.24
C GLY A 33 -9.19 -8.73 -23.05
N PHE A 34 -8.26 -9.68 -22.88
CA PHE A 34 -8.25 -10.56 -21.72
C PHE A 34 -8.10 -9.78 -20.41
N ALA A 35 -7.17 -8.83 -20.36
CA ALA A 35 -6.95 -8.04 -19.16
C ALA A 35 -8.18 -7.17 -18.79
N TRP A 36 -8.88 -6.58 -19.77
CA TRP A 36 -10.12 -5.85 -19.52
C TRP A 36 -11.24 -6.75 -19.00
N MET A 37 -11.40 -7.94 -19.60
CA MET A 37 -12.35 -8.95 -19.11
C MET A 37 -12.02 -9.35 -17.67
N PHE A 38 -10.74 -9.60 -17.36
CA PHE A 38 -10.30 -9.96 -16.02
C PHE A 38 -10.58 -8.85 -14.99
N VAL A 39 -10.40 -7.58 -15.37
CA VAL A 39 -10.79 -6.43 -14.54
C VAL A 39 -12.31 -6.43 -14.29
N ALA A 40 -13.12 -6.59 -15.34
CA ALA A 40 -14.58 -6.59 -15.22
C ALA A 40 -15.09 -7.74 -14.32
N VAL A 41 -14.61 -8.97 -14.55
CA VAL A 41 -14.94 -10.13 -13.71
C VAL A 41 -14.50 -9.91 -12.27
N SER A 42 -13.29 -9.39 -12.04
CA SER A 42 -12.83 -9.06 -10.69
C SER A 42 -13.73 -8.04 -9.98
N CYS A 43 -14.23 -7.03 -10.71
CA CYS A 43 -15.14 -6.03 -10.14
C CYS A 43 -16.50 -6.65 -9.81
N LEU A 44 -17.02 -7.50 -10.69
CA LEU A 44 -18.27 -8.21 -10.44
C LEU A 44 -18.16 -9.10 -9.20
N VAL A 45 -17.10 -9.91 -9.10
CA VAL A 45 -16.85 -10.75 -7.91
C VAL A 45 -16.75 -9.90 -6.64
N PHE A 46 -16.05 -8.76 -6.71
CA PHE A 46 -15.96 -7.83 -5.58
C PHE A 46 -17.33 -7.25 -5.16
N LEU A 47 -18.15 -6.82 -6.11
CA LEU A 47 -19.49 -6.29 -5.84
C LEU A 47 -20.43 -7.36 -5.26
N VAL A 48 -20.39 -8.58 -5.80
CA VAL A 48 -21.15 -9.72 -5.28
C VAL A 48 -20.72 -10.03 -3.85
N ALA A 49 -19.41 -10.12 -3.59
CA ALA A 49 -18.90 -10.35 -2.24
C ALA A 49 -19.32 -9.23 -1.27
N ALA A 50 -19.25 -7.97 -1.69
CA ALA A 50 -19.70 -6.83 -0.88
C ALA A 50 -21.20 -6.90 -0.55
N ALA A 51 -22.04 -7.30 -1.52
CA ALA A 51 -23.47 -7.52 -1.31
C ALA A 51 -23.76 -8.66 -0.32
N MET A 52 -22.94 -9.71 -0.33
CA MET A 52 -23.08 -10.85 0.59
C MET A 52 -22.64 -10.55 2.02
N LEU A 53 -21.84 -9.49 2.25
CA LEU A 53 -21.38 -9.10 3.58
C LEU A 53 -22.43 -8.27 4.33
N ASN A 54 -22.77 -7.08 3.80
CA ASN A 54 -23.84 -6.24 4.33
C ASN A 54 -24.15 -5.05 3.39
N SER A 55 -25.25 -4.35 3.67
CA SER A 55 -25.71 -3.22 2.84
C SER A 55 -24.74 -2.04 2.83
N LEU A 56 -24.00 -1.78 3.91
CA LEU A 56 -23.01 -0.72 3.97
C LEU A 56 -21.80 -1.03 3.09
N CYS A 57 -21.31 -2.28 3.09
CA CYS A 57 -20.29 -2.76 2.15
C CYS A 57 -20.70 -2.54 0.70
N LEU A 58 -21.91 -2.96 0.31
CA LEU A 58 -22.39 -2.78 -1.06
C LEU A 58 -22.48 -1.30 -1.46
N ARG A 59 -22.98 -0.43 -0.58
CA ARG A 59 -23.07 1.02 -0.84
C ARG A 59 -21.70 1.67 -1.02
N LEU A 60 -20.69 1.21 -0.28
CA LEU A 60 -19.33 1.76 -0.33
C LEU A 60 -18.44 1.10 -1.39
N ALA A 61 -18.81 -0.07 -1.92
CA ALA A 61 -18.02 -0.80 -2.91
C ALA A 61 -17.71 0.02 -4.18
N PRO A 62 -18.65 0.79 -4.77
CA PRO A 62 -18.33 1.67 -5.89
C PRO A 62 -17.28 2.73 -5.55
N LEU A 63 -17.35 3.32 -4.34
CA LEU A 63 -16.36 4.28 -3.87
C LEU A 63 -14.99 3.61 -3.68
N ALA A 64 -14.93 2.42 -3.11
CA ALA A 64 -13.70 1.66 -2.97
C ALA A 64 -13.05 1.35 -4.32
N LEU A 65 -13.85 0.92 -5.31
CA LEU A 65 -13.38 0.70 -6.70
C LEU A 65 -12.87 1.99 -7.33
N ALA A 66 -13.57 3.11 -7.15
CA ALA A 66 -13.14 4.41 -7.66
C ALA A 66 -11.76 4.80 -7.10
N VAL A 67 -11.55 4.64 -5.78
CA VAL A 67 -10.26 4.93 -5.14
C VAL A 67 -9.13 4.06 -5.72
N VAL A 68 -9.32 2.73 -5.77
CA VAL A 68 -8.27 1.81 -6.23
C VAL A 68 -8.03 1.84 -7.74
N PHE A 69 -8.91 2.43 -8.53
CA PHE A 69 -8.66 2.71 -9.95
C PHE A 69 -8.04 4.07 -10.17
N PHE A 70 -8.48 5.07 -9.40
CA PHE A 70 -8.00 6.44 -9.52
C PHE A 70 -6.48 6.54 -9.33
N TYR A 71 -5.88 5.78 -8.40
CA TYR A 71 -4.43 5.81 -8.17
C TYR A 71 -3.62 5.52 -9.45
N SER A 72 -4.13 4.68 -10.36
CA SER A 72 -3.39 4.31 -11.58
C SER A 72 -3.12 5.50 -12.50
N PHE A 73 -3.86 6.59 -12.33
CA PHE A 73 -3.71 7.80 -13.13
C PHE A 73 -2.82 8.87 -12.49
N THR A 74 -2.62 8.84 -11.17
CA THR A 74 -2.09 10.00 -10.42
C THR A 74 -0.67 10.39 -10.84
N LYS A 75 0.15 9.44 -11.28
CA LYS A 75 1.53 9.70 -11.73
C LYS A 75 1.62 10.58 -12.97
N ARG A 76 0.50 10.81 -13.66
CA ARG A 76 0.41 11.68 -14.84
C ARG A 76 0.24 13.16 -14.49
N PHE A 77 -0.07 13.50 -13.24
CA PHE A 77 -0.35 14.89 -12.86
C PHE A 77 0.04 15.27 -11.42
N THR A 78 0.48 14.34 -10.56
CA THR A 78 0.87 14.66 -9.17
C THR A 78 2.00 13.79 -8.63
N SER A 79 2.96 14.43 -7.93
CA SER A 79 4.04 13.74 -7.20
C SER A 79 3.55 13.06 -5.92
N PHE A 80 2.28 13.28 -5.51
CA PHE A 80 1.66 12.65 -4.34
C PHE A 80 1.06 11.27 -4.63
N SER A 81 1.37 10.69 -5.79
CA SER A 81 0.87 9.37 -6.21
C SER A 81 1.09 8.28 -5.16
N HIS A 82 2.21 8.31 -4.45
CA HIS A 82 2.55 7.37 -3.38
C HIS A 82 1.54 7.41 -2.22
N LEU A 83 1.05 8.61 -1.85
CA LEU A 83 0.02 8.75 -0.82
C LEU A 83 -1.36 8.28 -1.31
N VAL A 84 -1.68 8.48 -2.59
CA VAL A 84 -2.95 7.97 -3.16
C VAL A 84 -2.93 6.44 -3.26
N LEU A 85 -1.80 5.86 -3.65
CA LEU A 85 -1.58 4.41 -3.57
C LEU A 85 -1.70 3.93 -2.12
N GLY A 86 -1.03 4.61 -1.19
CA GLY A 86 -1.11 4.28 0.22
C GLY A 86 -2.53 4.33 0.76
N PHE A 87 -3.31 5.34 0.39
CA PHE A 87 -4.72 5.43 0.75
C PHE A 87 -5.54 4.28 0.14
N SER A 88 -5.25 3.91 -1.12
CA SER A 88 -5.91 2.80 -1.81
C SER A 88 -5.74 1.45 -1.09
N LEU A 89 -4.59 1.21 -0.45
CA LEU A 89 -4.41 0.05 0.44
C LEU A 89 -4.93 0.31 1.86
N GLY A 90 -4.80 1.54 2.36
CA GLY A 90 -5.21 1.94 3.70
C GLY A 90 -6.70 1.81 3.98
N ILE A 91 -7.55 1.91 2.95
CA ILE A 91 -9.00 1.68 3.12
C ILE A 91 -9.34 0.23 3.52
N ALA A 92 -8.43 -0.73 3.35
CA ALA A 92 -8.70 -2.15 3.61
C ALA A 92 -9.04 -2.46 5.09
N PRO A 93 -8.29 -1.99 6.10
CA PRO A 93 -8.69 -2.08 7.51
C PRO A 93 -10.10 -1.57 7.82
N ALA A 94 -10.46 -0.38 7.33
CA ALA A 94 -11.81 0.17 7.52
C ALA A 94 -12.87 -0.68 6.81
N ALA A 95 -12.60 -1.15 5.59
CA ALA A 95 -13.49 -2.03 4.85
C ALA A 95 -13.71 -3.37 5.56
N ALA A 96 -12.66 -3.96 6.14
CA ALA A 96 -12.75 -5.18 6.92
C ALA A 96 -13.58 -4.99 8.20
N TRP A 97 -13.42 -3.85 8.88
CA TRP A 97 -14.24 -3.50 10.04
C TRP A 97 -15.72 -3.37 9.67
N ILE A 98 -16.02 -2.65 8.60
CA ILE A 98 -17.39 -2.48 8.09
C ILE A 98 -17.98 -3.84 7.69
N ALA A 99 -17.21 -4.71 7.05
CA ALA A 99 -17.64 -6.06 6.68
C ALA A 99 -18.06 -6.88 7.90
N MET A 100 -17.32 -6.79 9.00
CA MET A 100 -17.57 -7.56 10.22
C MET A 100 -18.61 -6.95 11.16
N ARG A 101 -18.74 -5.61 11.19
CA ARG A 101 -19.52 -4.88 12.20
C ARG A 101 -20.75 -4.16 11.64
N GLY A 102 -20.85 -3.98 10.32
CA GLY A 102 -21.92 -3.21 9.68
C GLY A 102 -21.89 -1.70 10.01
N SER A 103 -20.82 -1.21 10.62
CA SER A 103 -20.61 0.17 11.04
C SER A 103 -19.13 0.53 10.96
N LEU A 104 -18.78 1.80 11.13
CA LEU A 104 -17.40 2.28 11.15
C LEU A 104 -17.07 2.85 12.54
N ASP A 105 -16.11 2.23 13.23
CA ASP A 105 -15.56 2.77 14.48
C ASP A 105 -14.38 3.70 14.13
N PRO A 106 -14.38 4.98 14.51
CA PRO A 106 -13.29 5.90 14.19
C PRO A 106 -11.91 5.43 14.66
N ARG A 107 -11.82 4.56 15.68
CA ARG A 107 -10.54 4.03 16.17
C ARG A 107 -9.82 3.19 15.12
N ILE A 108 -10.53 2.52 14.19
CA ILE A 108 -9.89 1.75 13.11
C ILE A 108 -9.20 2.64 12.06
N LEU A 109 -9.51 3.94 12.05
CA LEU A 109 -8.87 4.89 11.14
C LEU A 109 -7.39 5.07 11.44
N TRP A 110 -6.95 4.81 12.67
CA TRP A 110 -5.52 4.75 13.00
C TRP A 110 -4.81 3.62 12.25
N LEU A 111 -5.42 2.44 12.14
CA LEU A 111 -4.86 1.35 11.34
C LEU A 111 -4.89 1.66 9.85
N THR A 112 -5.97 2.30 9.39
CA THR A 112 -6.11 2.79 7.99
C THR A 112 -4.97 3.75 7.66
N ALA A 113 -4.73 4.75 8.51
CA ALA A 113 -3.66 5.72 8.35
C ALA A 113 -2.26 5.08 8.44
N ALA A 114 -2.06 4.13 9.37
CA ALA A 114 -0.81 3.38 9.49
C ALA A 114 -0.50 2.65 8.17
N VAL A 115 -1.46 1.91 7.61
CA VAL A 115 -1.28 1.21 6.33
C VAL A 115 -1.03 2.20 5.18
N THR A 116 -1.70 3.36 5.18
CA THR A 116 -1.46 4.41 4.20
C THR A 116 -0.03 4.94 4.23
N PHE A 117 0.47 5.32 5.40
CA PHE A 117 1.79 5.89 5.53
C PHE A 117 2.91 4.88 5.31
N TRP A 118 2.72 3.64 5.79
CA TRP A 118 3.63 2.53 5.47
C TRP A 118 3.70 2.28 3.97
N THR A 119 2.53 2.19 3.32
CA THR A 119 2.48 1.93 1.89
C THR A 119 3.12 3.03 1.06
N ALA A 120 2.81 4.28 1.40
CA ALA A 120 3.39 5.42 0.71
C ALA A 120 4.91 5.52 0.92
N GLY A 121 5.41 5.26 2.14
CA GLY A 121 6.84 5.33 2.44
C GLY A 121 7.65 4.31 1.65
N PHE A 122 7.21 3.04 1.61
CA PHE A 122 7.93 2.04 0.83
C PHE A 122 7.82 2.29 -0.69
N ASP A 123 6.68 2.79 -1.18
CA ASP A 123 6.50 3.03 -2.61
C ASP A 123 7.39 4.16 -3.09
N ILE A 124 7.64 5.18 -2.24
CA ILE A 124 8.64 6.21 -2.50
C ILE A 124 10.04 5.59 -2.64
N ILE A 125 10.44 4.72 -1.70
CA ILE A 125 11.72 4.01 -1.77
C ILE A 125 11.84 3.23 -3.08
N TYR A 126 10.79 2.47 -3.43
CA TYR A 126 10.76 1.66 -4.63
C TYR A 126 10.86 2.48 -5.92
N SER A 127 10.16 3.61 -5.97
CA SER A 127 10.13 4.53 -7.12
C SER A 127 11.45 5.26 -7.37
N CYS A 128 12.38 5.29 -6.40
CA CYS A 128 13.71 5.85 -6.62
C CYS A 128 14.46 5.16 -7.77
N GLN A 129 14.16 3.88 -8.04
CA GLN A 129 14.72 3.12 -9.17
C GLN A 129 14.28 3.66 -10.54
N ASP A 130 13.13 4.33 -10.61
CA ASP A 130 12.59 4.89 -11.85
C ASP A 130 12.92 6.39 -12.00
N TYR A 131 13.82 6.95 -11.17
CA TYR A 131 14.15 8.39 -11.16
C TYR A 131 14.54 8.95 -12.54
N GLU A 132 15.37 8.24 -13.31
CA GLU A 132 15.76 8.70 -14.65
C GLU A 132 14.64 8.50 -15.68
N PHE A 133 13.92 7.39 -15.56
CA PHE A 133 12.84 7.04 -16.48
C PHE A 133 11.65 8.00 -16.35
N ASP A 134 11.23 8.28 -15.12
CA ASP A 134 10.14 9.22 -14.83
C ASP A 134 10.45 10.62 -15.40
N GLY A 135 11.72 11.03 -15.37
CA GLY A 135 12.14 12.31 -15.93
C GLY A 135 12.02 12.37 -17.44
N LYS A 136 12.40 11.28 -18.13
CA LYS A 136 12.32 11.19 -19.61
C LYS A 136 10.89 11.10 -20.11
N GLU A 137 10.02 10.41 -19.39
CA GLU A 137 8.60 10.26 -19.74
C GLU A 137 7.70 11.39 -19.22
N GLY A 138 8.26 12.38 -18.49
CA GLY A 138 7.49 13.47 -17.90
C GLY A 138 6.50 13.03 -16.81
N LEU A 139 6.81 11.96 -16.09
CA LEU A 139 5.99 11.44 -14.99
C LEU A 139 6.26 12.19 -13.69
N PHE A 140 5.21 12.34 -12.89
CA PHE A 140 5.27 12.98 -11.59
C PHE A 140 5.51 11.93 -10.50
N SER A 141 6.70 11.96 -9.91
CA SER A 141 7.03 11.18 -8.71
C SER A 141 7.75 12.03 -7.69
N LEU A 142 7.73 11.59 -6.42
CA LEU A 142 8.39 12.31 -5.35
C LEU A 142 9.92 12.35 -5.50
N PRO A 143 10.60 11.27 -5.95
CA PRO A 143 12.02 11.33 -6.30
C PRO A 143 12.31 12.38 -7.37
N ARG A 144 11.49 12.50 -8.42
CA ARG A 144 11.65 13.56 -9.44
C ARG A 144 11.52 14.97 -8.88
N ARG A 145 10.64 15.17 -7.90
CA ARG A 145 10.37 16.49 -7.33
C ARG A 145 11.40 16.93 -6.30
N LEU A 146 11.88 16.03 -5.45
CA LEU A 146 12.72 16.35 -4.28
C LEU A 146 14.16 15.79 -4.38
N GLY A 147 14.47 15.09 -5.48
CA GLY A 147 15.66 14.25 -5.55
C GLY A 147 15.52 12.97 -4.71
N ILE A 148 16.40 12.00 -4.96
CA ILE A 148 16.40 10.71 -4.26
C ILE A 148 16.57 10.90 -2.75
N ALA A 149 17.53 11.72 -2.32
CA ALA A 149 17.78 11.94 -0.88
C ALA A 149 16.57 12.56 -0.16
N GLY A 150 15.93 13.56 -0.78
CA GLY A 150 14.72 14.19 -0.23
C GLY A 150 13.54 13.23 -0.19
N ALA A 151 13.36 12.41 -1.23
CA ALA A 151 12.33 11.37 -1.26
C ALA A 151 12.53 10.32 -0.16
N LEU A 152 13.76 9.85 0.06
CA LEU A 152 14.07 8.93 1.16
C LEU A 152 13.81 9.55 2.54
N LEU A 153 14.05 10.85 2.72
CA LEU A 153 13.69 11.55 3.96
C LEU A 153 12.16 11.57 4.17
N VAL A 154 11.38 11.84 3.12
CA VAL A 154 9.92 11.78 3.22
C VAL A 154 9.44 10.35 3.52
N ALA A 155 10.04 9.33 2.90
CA ALA A 155 9.72 7.94 3.22
C ALA A 155 9.96 7.61 4.71
N ARG A 156 11.07 8.09 5.30
CA ARG A 156 11.34 7.96 6.74
C ARG A 156 10.26 8.64 7.57
N ALA A 157 9.90 9.88 7.24
CA ALA A 157 8.86 10.62 7.95
C ALA A 157 7.52 9.88 7.92
N LEU A 158 7.11 9.34 6.77
CA LEU A 158 5.89 8.54 6.64
C LEU A 158 5.95 7.27 7.50
N HIS A 159 7.09 6.57 7.53
CA HIS A 159 7.24 5.39 8.40
C HIS A 159 7.20 5.75 9.89
N VAL A 160 7.72 6.91 10.30
CA VAL A 160 7.54 7.42 11.66
C VAL A 160 6.05 7.70 11.95
N PHE A 161 5.34 8.36 11.03
CA PHE A 161 3.90 8.59 11.19
C PHE A 161 3.09 7.29 11.26
N MET A 162 3.48 6.27 10.50
CA MET A 162 2.88 4.94 10.61
C MET A 162 3.05 4.36 12.02
N VAL A 163 4.26 4.40 12.60
CA VAL A 163 4.51 3.91 13.97
C VAL A 163 3.68 4.70 14.99
N VAL A 164 3.59 6.02 14.85
CA VAL A 164 2.72 6.86 15.69
C VAL A 164 1.26 6.42 15.60
N CYS A 165 0.76 6.13 14.39
CA CYS A 165 -0.60 5.63 14.20
C CYS A 165 -0.82 4.25 14.85
N LEU A 166 0.17 3.35 14.80
CA LEU A 166 0.09 2.05 15.49
C LEU A 166 0.05 2.22 17.02
N LEU A 167 0.88 3.11 17.57
CA LEU A 167 0.85 3.42 19.01
C LEU A 167 -0.50 4.04 19.42
N ALA A 168 -1.04 4.96 18.62
CA ALA A 168 -2.37 5.51 18.84
C ALA A 168 -3.45 4.43 18.80
N LEU A 169 -3.35 3.45 17.89
CA LEU A 169 -4.28 2.33 17.84
C LEU A 169 -4.19 1.45 19.09
N VAL A 170 -2.97 1.12 19.55
CA VAL A 170 -2.74 0.36 20.80
C VAL A 170 -3.41 1.07 21.98
N TRP A 171 -3.20 2.38 22.11
CA TRP A 171 -3.82 3.19 23.14
C TRP A 171 -5.36 3.19 23.06
N GLN A 172 -5.91 3.51 21.88
CA GLN A 172 -7.37 3.66 21.68
C GLN A 172 -8.14 2.34 21.81
N MET A 173 -7.49 1.21 21.53
CA MET A 173 -8.07 -0.13 21.64
C MET A 173 -7.75 -0.82 22.97
N ALA A 174 -7.03 -0.14 23.87
CA ALA A 174 -6.55 -0.65 25.15
C ALA A 174 -5.84 -2.01 25.00
N LEU A 175 -4.94 -2.12 24.00
CA LEU A 175 -4.13 -3.31 23.77
C LEU A 175 -2.96 -3.37 24.76
N GLY A 176 -2.51 -4.58 25.02
CA GLY A 176 -1.50 -4.91 26.02
C GLY A 176 -0.05 -4.89 25.51
N PRO A 177 0.87 -5.43 26.33
CA PRO A 177 2.30 -5.40 26.06
C PRO A 177 2.73 -6.19 24.82
N LEU A 178 1.98 -7.21 24.39
CA LEU A 178 2.34 -7.98 23.19
C LEU A 178 2.12 -7.14 21.93
N ALA A 179 1.06 -6.33 21.89
CA ALA A 179 0.87 -5.37 20.79
C ALA A 179 2.01 -4.33 20.75
N LEU A 180 2.44 -3.81 21.90
CA LEU A 180 3.58 -2.89 21.98
C LEU A 180 4.90 -3.54 21.51
N ALA A 181 5.15 -4.80 21.88
CA ALA A 181 6.29 -5.56 21.39
C ALA A 181 6.26 -5.72 19.87
N GLY A 182 5.07 -5.94 19.29
CA GLY A 182 4.88 -5.95 17.84
C GLY A 182 5.16 -4.60 17.19
N VAL A 183 4.72 -3.48 17.78
CA VAL A 183 5.09 -2.13 17.29
C VAL A 183 6.62 -1.98 17.28
N ALA A 184 7.29 -2.36 18.37
CA ALA A 184 8.74 -2.25 18.49
C ALA A 184 9.48 -3.10 17.44
N ALA A 185 9.02 -4.33 17.21
CA ALA A 185 9.57 -5.22 16.18
C ALA A 185 9.41 -4.62 14.77
N ILE A 186 8.22 -4.09 14.46
CA ILE A 186 7.94 -3.42 13.18
C ILE A 186 8.82 -2.17 13.02
N ALA A 187 8.94 -1.34 14.05
CA ALA A 187 9.80 -0.16 14.02
C ALA A 187 11.27 -0.53 13.78
N GLY A 188 11.78 -1.57 14.45
CA GLY A 188 13.12 -2.09 14.20
C GLY A 188 13.32 -2.58 12.76
N LEU A 189 12.32 -3.24 12.19
CA LEU A 189 12.33 -3.68 10.80
C LEU A 189 12.37 -2.49 9.81
N LEU A 190 11.62 -1.43 10.09
CA LEU A 190 11.63 -0.21 9.27
C LEU A 190 12.97 0.52 9.36
N VAL A 191 13.60 0.57 10.54
CA VAL A 191 14.97 1.10 10.69
C VAL A 191 15.95 0.28 9.84
N TYR A 192 15.83 -1.04 9.87
CA TYR A 192 16.67 -1.92 9.07
C TYR A 192 16.43 -1.71 7.57
N GLU A 193 15.19 -1.62 7.11
CA GLU A 193 14.83 -1.30 5.72
C GLU A 193 15.51 -0.01 5.23
N HIS A 194 15.39 1.07 6.01
CA HIS A 194 16.01 2.36 5.68
C HIS A 194 17.54 2.34 5.72
N SER A 195 18.15 1.38 6.43
CA SER A 195 19.60 1.17 6.45
C SER A 195 20.12 0.44 5.19
N LEU A 196 19.26 -0.36 4.54
CA LEU A 196 19.60 -1.13 3.34
C LEU A 196 19.59 -0.28 2.07
N VAL A 197 18.87 0.83 2.06
CA VAL A 197 18.73 1.69 0.88
C VAL A 197 19.62 2.92 1.03
N LYS A 198 20.55 3.08 0.09
CA LYS A 198 21.40 4.26 0.01
C LYS A 198 21.03 5.06 -1.23
N PRO A 199 21.16 6.41 -1.20
CA PRO A 199 20.85 7.25 -2.36
C PRO A 199 21.60 6.87 -3.65
N ASN A 200 22.78 6.26 -3.50
CA ASN A 200 23.66 5.90 -4.61
C ASN A 200 23.75 4.37 -4.85
N ASP A 201 23.01 3.55 -4.10
CA ASP A 201 23.04 2.09 -4.23
C ASP A 201 21.65 1.50 -3.99
N PHE A 202 21.05 1.02 -5.08
CA PHE A 202 19.72 0.41 -5.10
C PHE A 202 19.75 -1.12 -5.20
N SER A 203 20.93 -1.75 -5.12
CA SER A 203 21.09 -3.21 -5.28
C SER A 203 20.23 -4.03 -4.32
N ARG A 204 19.92 -3.47 -3.14
CA ARG A 204 19.13 -4.11 -2.08
C ARG A 204 17.68 -3.64 -2.00
N VAL A 205 17.22 -2.77 -2.89
CA VAL A 205 15.85 -2.23 -2.85
C VAL A 205 14.80 -3.33 -2.96
N ASN A 206 15.02 -4.38 -3.75
CA ASN A 206 14.08 -5.50 -3.83
C ASN A 206 13.99 -6.32 -2.53
N ALA A 207 15.11 -6.49 -1.81
CA ALA A 207 15.13 -7.16 -0.52
C ALA A 207 14.46 -6.30 0.57
N ALA A 208 14.73 -4.98 0.54
CA ALA A 208 14.02 -4.01 1.36
C ALA A 208 12.51 -4.02 1.06
N PHE A 209 12.12 -4.09 -0.21
CA PHE A 209 10.73 -4.01 -0.65
C PHE A 209 9.92 -5.31 -0.43
N PHE A 210 10.34 -6.45 -0.98
CA PHE A 210 9.48 -7.65 -0.95
C PHE A 210 9.54 -8.38 0.39
N THR A 211 10.74 -8.55 0.93
CA THR A 211 10.94 -9.39 2.12
C THR A 211 10.50 -8.67 3.39
N MET A 212 10.82 -7.38 3.54
CA MET A 212 10.46 -6.64 4.75
C MET A 212 8.95 -6.36 4.84
N ASN A 213 8.31 -5.97 3.74
CA ASN A 213 6.86 -5.71 3.74
C ASN A 213 6.03 -6.97 4.07
N GLY A 214 6.50 -8.15 3.65
CA GLY A 214 5.90 -9.42 4.07
C GLY A 214 5.99 -9.62 5.58
N TYR A 215 7.16 -9.38 6.18
CA TYR A 215 7.34 -9.52 7.63
C TYR A 215 6.52 -8.52 8.45
N VAL A 216 6.36 -7.26 8.01
CA VAL A 216 5.52 -6.27 8.73
C VAL A 216 4.11 -6.81 8.95
N SER A 217 3.49 -7.37 7.91
CA SER A 217 2.12 -7.89 7.98
C SER A 217 2.02 -9.12 8.90
N VAL A 218 3.00 -10.02 8.82
CA VAL A 218 3.07 -11.24 9.62
C VAL A 218 3.27 -10.90 11.10
N LEU A 219 4.23 -10.02 11.41
CA LEU A 219 4.50 -9.57 12.78
C LEU A 219 3.27 -8.86 13.36
N PHE A 220 2.67 -7.93 12.61
CA PHE A 220 1.44 -7.26 13.05
C PHE A 220 0.36 -8.27 13.42
N PHE A 221 0.05 -9.22 12.53
CA PHE A 221 -0.98 -10.22 12.76
C PHE A 221 -0.71 -11.05 14.02
N PHE A 222 0.49 -11.64 14.16
CA PHE A 222 0.77 -12.54 15.28
C PHE A 222 0.80 -11.82 16.62
N PHE A 223 1.46 -10.66 16.71
CA PHE A 223 1.53 -9.91 17.97
C PHE A 223 0.16 -9.38 18.40
N TRP A 224 -0.65 -8.83 17.49
CA TRP A 224 -1.99 -8.32 17.83
C TRP A 224 -2.95 -9.45 18.16
N ALA A 225 -2.95 -10.54 17.38
CA ALA A 225 -3.81 -11.68 17.64
C ALA A 225 -3.49 -12.33 19.00
N ALA A 226 -2.19 -12.48 19.32
CA ALA A 226 -1.75 -13.00 20.61
C ALA A 226 -2.16 -12.07 21.76
N ASP A 227 -1.98 -10.75 21.60
CA ASP A 227 -2.37 -9.78 22.62
C ASP A 227 -3.87 -9.81 22.89
N VAL A 228 -4.69 -9.76 21.85
CA VAL A 228 -6.16 -9.85 21.95
C VAL A 228 -6.59 -11.17 22.59
N TRP A 229 -5.94 -12.28 22.22
CA TRP A 229 -6.24 -13.59 22.79
C TRP A 229 -5.93 -13.66 24.28
N VAL A 230 -4.82 -13.07 24.75
CA VAL A 230 -4.43 -13.09 26.16
C VAL A 230 -5.27 -12.11 26.98
N THR A 231 -5.51 -10.90 26.47
CA THR A 231 -6.15 -9.81 27.23
C THR A 231 -7.67 -9.90 27.28
N ARG A 232 -8.32 -10.52 26.29
CA ARG A 232 -9.80 -10.59 26.20
C ARG A 232 -10.38 -11.97 26.50
N LYS A 233 -9.54 -12.95 26.87
CA LYS A 233 -9.98 -14.25 27.38
C LYS A 233 -10.05 -14.33 28.92
N GLY A 234 -9.67 -13.27 29.63
CA GLY A 234 -10.00 -13.07 31.04
C GLY A 234 -11.27 -12.24 31.17
#